data_AF-A0A0K0FZB5-F1
#
_entry.id   AF-A0A0K0FZB5-F1
#
_cell.length_a   1.000
_cell.length_b   1.000
_cell.length_c   1.000
_cell.angle_alpha   90.00
_cell.angle_beta   90.00
_cell.angle_gamma   90.00
#
_symmetry.space_group_name_H-M   'P 1'
#
loop_
_entity.id
_entity.type
_entity.pdbx_description
1 polymer ?
#
loop_
_entity_poly.entity_id
_entity_poly.type
_entity_poly.pdbx_seq_one_letter_code
_entity_poly.pdbx_strand_id
1 'polypeptide(L)'
;MLSAEVRQKIFDYSREKSYRWIAKKSKIAHNTNRKTRSNAGRQRKLNKADELKIKRVTMDRIQKNPLVNSRIVKNELKHNVSLRTIQRKIKTMDFTDEKKFSVDGPDNLRSYQKNDVATLNLPKRKGKDGSIMVFGCMVYLDKFYLTKISSRMNSDEYIKLLVTEIFPFLKNNIKAGEREKYW
;
A
#
# COMPACT_ATOMS: atom_id res chain seq x y z
N MET A 1 -10.66 -42.60 34.96
CA MET A 1 -10.71 -43.93 34.32
C MET A 1 -11.99 -44.05 33.51
N LEU A 2 -11.95 -44.61 32.29
CA LEU A 2 -13.15 -44.87 31.48
C LEU A 2 -13.96 -46.04 32.08
N SER A 3 -15.29 -45.90 32.13
CA SER A 3 -16.19 -46.98 32.57
C SER A 3 -16.12 -48.19 31.63
N ALA A 4 -16.39 -49.40 32.16
CA ALA A 4 -16.35 -50.64 31.38
C ALA A 4 -17.26 -50.58 30.15
N GLU A 5 -18.43 -49.98 30.29
CA GLU A 5 -19.42 -49.80 29.22
C GLU A 5 -18.89 -48.91 28.06
N VAL A 6 -18.07 -47.90 28.38
CA VAL A 6 -17.45 -47.03 27.38
C VAL A 6 -16.33 -47.76 26.64
N ARG A 7 -15.56 -48.61 27.33
CA ARG A 7 -14.49 -49.42 26.71
C ARG A 7 -15.07 -50.43 25.72
N GLN A 8 -16.18 -51.08 26.06
CA GLN A 8 -16.84 -52.04 25.18
C GLN A 8 -17.33 -51.36 23.90
N LYS A 9 -18.02 -50.22 24.03
CA LYS A 9 -18.46 -49.42 22.87
C LYS A 9 -17.29 -49.00 21.99
N ILE A 10 -16.15 -48.59 22.56
CA ILE A 10 -14.95 -48.23 21.77
C ILE A 10 -14.44 -49.43 20.96
N PHE A 11 -14.41 -50.62 21.56
CA PHE A 11 -13.97 -51.84 20.89
C PHE A 11 -14.88 -52.19 19.71
N ASP A 12 -16.19 -52.18 19.93
CA ASP A 12 -17.20 -52.49 18.90
C ASP A 12 -17.12 -51.53 17.71
N TYR A 13 -16.94 -50.22 17.97
CA TYR A 13 -16.85 -49.23 16.90
C TYR A 13 -15.47 -49.18 16.21
N SER A 14 -14.40 -49.70 16.82
CA SER A 14 -13.03 -49.64 16.27
C SER A 14 -12.83 -50.50 15.02
N ARG A 15 -13.73 -51.48 14.79
CA ARG A 15 -13.66 -52.38 13.65
C ARG A 15 -14.14 -51.76 12.33
N GLU A 16 -14.92 -50.69 12.37
CA GLU A 16 -15.58 -50.15 11.16
C GLU A 16 -15.27 -48.67 10.87
N LYS A 17 -14.85 -47.88 11.87
CA LYS A 17 -14.72 -46.41 11.71
C LYS A 17 -13.54 -45.84 12.49
N SER A 18 -13.09 -44.64 12.06
CA SER A 18 -11.95 -43.96 12.70
C SER A 18 -12.25 -43.57 14.16
N TYR A 19 -11.23 -43.61 15.01
CA TYR A 19 -11.31 -43.26 16.44
C TYR A 19 -12.00 -41.91 16.72
N ARG A 20 -11.91 -40.96 15.78
CA ARG A 20 -12.56 -39.64 15.88
C ARG A 20 -14.09 -39.74 15.78
N TRP A 21 -14.61 -40.65 14.96
CA TRP A 21 -16.04 -40.90 14.85
C TRP A 21 -16.58 -41.54 16.13
N ILE A 22 -15.84 -42.50 16.69
CA ILE A 22 -16.16 -43.20 17.93
C ILE A 22 -16.28 -42.20 19.08
N ALA A 23 -15.27 -41.34 19.26
CA ALA A 23 -15.23 -40.31 20.30
C ALA A 23 -16.41 -39.31 20.19
N LYS A 24 -16.88 -39.02 18.97
CA LYS A 24 -18.04 -38.15 18.72
C LYS A 24 -19.37 -38.83 19.07
N LYS A 25 -19.52 -40.11 18.72
CA LYS A 25 -20.73 -40.90 19.02
C LYS A 25 -20.89 -41.22 20.50
N SER A 26 -19.78 -41.51 21.19
CA SER A 26 -19.77 -41.81 22.62
C SER A 26 -19.83 -40.56 23.52
N LYS A 27 -19.99 -39.36 22.94
CA LYS A 27 -20.09 -38.06 23.65
C LYS A 27 -18.93 -37.78 24.63
N ILE A 28 -17.80 -38.49 24.49
CA ILE A 28 -16.60 -38.34 25.32
C ILE A 28 -15.89 -37.03 24.97
N ALA A 29 -15.93 -36.64 23.69
CA ALA A 29 -15.47 -35.32 23.29
C ALA A 29 -16.52 -34.28 23.69
N HIS A 30 -16.14 -33.32 24.55
CA HIS A 30 -16.93 -32.12 24.79
C HIS A 30 -17.39 -31.56 23.45
N ASN A 31 -18.70 -31.43 23.31
CA ASN A 31 -19.39 -31.01 22.10
C ASN A 31 -18.66 -29.80 21.49
N THR A 32 -17.82 -30.04 20.47
CA THR A 32 -17.15 -28.98 19.74
C THR A 32 -18.18 -28.36 18.81
N ASN A 33 -19.21 -27.73 19.39
CA ASN A 33 -20.02 -26.69 18.76
C ASN A 33 -19.20 -25.42 18.51
N ARG A 34 -17.87 -25.49 18.59
CA ARG A 34 -17.02 -24.67 17.73
C ARG A 34 -17.38 -25.07 16.31
N LYS A 35 -18.32 -24.33 15.71
CA LYS A 35 -18.40 -24.14 14.26
C LYS A 35 -16.95 -24.13 13.79
N THR A 36 -16.48 -25.22 13.18
CA THR A 36 -15.23 -25.18 12.45
C THR A 36 -15.47 -24.06 11.48
N ARG A 37 -14.83 -22.90 11.72
CA ARG A 37 -14.85 -21.78 10.78
C ARG A 37 -14.60 -22.47 9.46
N SER A 38 -15.57 -22.44 8.55
CA SER A 38 -15.37 -22.90 7.20
C SER A 38 -14.04 -22.25 6.82
N ASN A 39 -13.01 -23.07 6.63
CA ASN A 39 -11.69 -22.55 6.37
C ASN A 39 -11.85 -21.86 5.02
N ALA A 40 -12.16 -20.57 5.06
CA ALA A 40 -12.34 -19.74 3.90
C ALA A 40 -11.09 -20.04 3.07
N GLY A 41 -11.31 -20.57 1.87
CA GLY A 41 -10.24 -21.13 1.06
C GLY A 41 -9.06 -20.17 0.99
N ARG A 42 -7.87 -20.72 0.73
CA ARG A 42 -6.62 -19.96 0.64
C ARG A 42 -6.89 -18.66 -0.13
N GLN A 43 -6.72 -17.53 0.55
CA GLN A 43 -7.03 -16.24 -0.07
C GLN A 43 -6.22 -16.10 -1.35
N ARG A 44 -6.90 -15.63 -2.40
CA ARG A 44 -6.33 -15.44 -3.73
C ARG A 44 -5.12 -14.51 -3.67
N LYS A 45 -4.09 -14.82 -4.47
CA LYS A 45 -2.96 -13.91 -4.72
C LYS A 45 -3.45 -12.65 -5.46
N LEU A 46 -2.83 -11.50 -5.18
CA LEU A 46 -3.13 -10.24 -5.87
C LEU A 46 -2.78 -10.37 -7.35
N ASN A 47 -3.72 -9.99 -8.23
CA ASN A 47 -3.43 -9.84 -9.65
C ASN A 47 -2.97 -8.40 -9.93
N LYS A 48 -2.26 -8.15 -11.03
CA LYS A 48 -1.79 -6.82 -11.47
C LYS A 48 -2.91 -5.79 -11.54
N ALA A 49 -4.11 -6.20 -11.98
CA ALA A 49 -5.29 -5.34 -11.98
C ALA A 49 -5.72 -4.92 -10.56
N ASP A 50 -5.66 -5.85 -9.60
CA ASP A 50 -5.98 -5.58 -8.20
C ASP A 50 -4.93 -4.64 -7.59
N GLU A 51 -3.66 -4.81 -7.95
CA GLU A 51 -2.57 -3.93 -7.52
C GLU A 51 -2.76 -2.49 -8.01
N LEU A 52 -3.12 -2.32 -9.28
CA LEU A 52 -3.41 -1.01 -9.87
C LEU A 52 -4.63 -0.35 -9.22
N LYS A 53 -5.67 -1.12 -8.92
CA LYS A 53 -6.85 -0.61 -8.19
C LYS A 53 -6.49 -0.15 -6.78
N ILE A 54 -5.69 -0.94 -6.05
CA ILE A 54 -5.15 -0.51 -4.74
C ILE A 54 -4.37 0.79 -4.92
N LYS A 55 -3.51 0.91 -5.95
CA LYS A 55 -2.71 2.12 -6.19
C LYS A 55 -3.59 3.35 -6.38
N ARG A 56 -4.58 3.26 -7.28
CA ARG A 56 -5.48 4.38 -7.57
C ARG A 56 -6.26 4.83 -6.34
N VAL A 57 -6.91 3.88 -5.64
CA VAL A 57 -7.70 4.21 -4.44
C VAL A 57 -6.82 4.79 -3.34
N THR A 58 -5.62 4.25 -3.14
CA THR A 58 -4.66 4.80 -2.17
C THR A 58 -4.25 6.23 -2.55
N MET A 59 -3.95 6.52 -3.83
CA MET A 59 -3.59 7.87 -4.28
C MET A 59 -4.74 8.86 -4.15
N ASP A 60 -5.94 8.50 -4.61
CA ASP A 60 -7.15 9.33 -4.52
C ASP A 60 -7.45 9.68 -3.06
N ARG A 61 -7.20 8.73 -2.15
CA ARG A 61 -7.36 8.95 -0.71
C ARG A 61 -6.28 9.86 -0.13
N ILE A 62 -5.01 9.67 -0.48
CA ILE A 62 -3.91 10.53 0.01
C ILE A 62 -4.18 11.99 -0.38
N GLN A 63 -4.70 12.23 -1.58
CA GLN A 63 -5.07 13.58 -2.04
C GLN A 63 -6.20 14.20 -1.23
N LYS A 64 -7.20 13.41 -0.82
CA LYS A 64 -8.36 13.90 -0.05
C LYS A 64 -8.09 13.99 1.44
N ASN A 65 -7.32 13.06 1.99
CA ASN A 65 -7.07 12.93 3.41
C ASN A 65 -5.71 12.22 3.64
N PRO A 66 -4.74 12.87 4.30
CA PRO A 66 -3.39 12.31 4.44
C PRO A 66 -3.35 11.02 5.28
N LEU A 67 -4.38 10.75 6.10
CA LEU A 67 -4.45 9.57 6.96
C LEU A 67 -5.10 8.37 6.25
N VAL A 68 -4.34 7.72 5.37
CA VAL A 68 -4.81 6.52 4.65
C VAL A 68 -4.48 5.24 5.40
N ASN A 69 -5.51 4.50 5.80
CA ASN A 69 -5.38 3.18 6.43
C ASN A 69 -5.74 2.05 5.44
N SER A 70 -4.96 0.97 5.45
CA SER A 70 -5.23 -0.28 4.70
C SER A 70 -6.65 -0.83 4.87
N ARG A 71 -7.29 -0.63 6.03
CA ARG A 71 -8.70 -1.02 6.27
C ARG A 71 -9.68 -0.22 5.41
N ILE A 72 -9.45 1.09 5.29
CA ILE A 72 -10.29 1.99 4.49
C ILE A 72 -10.19 1.56 3.02
N VAL A 73 -8.96 1.39 2.53
CA VAL A 73 -8.69 0.94 1.15
C VAL A 73 -9.35 -0.41 0.88
N LYS A 74 -9.26 -1.36 1.82
CA LYS A 74 -9.93 -2.66 1.67
C LYS A 74 -11.46 -2.55 1.60
N ASN A 75 -12.06 -1.75 2.46
CA ASN A 75 -13.52 -1.58 2.52
C ASN A 75 -14.06 -0.97 1.23
N GLU A 76 -13.34 0.00 0.67
CA GLU A 76 -13.70 0.66 -0.59
C GLU A 76 -13.58 -0.28 -1.79
N LEU A 77 -12.50 -1.05 -1.82
CA LEU A 77 -12.21 -2.01 -2.90
C LEU A 77 -13.12 -3.23 -2.90
N LYS A 78 -13.80 -3.54 -1.79
CA LYS A 78 -14.58 -4.78 -1.57
C LYS A 78 -13.84 -6.06 -2.03
N HIS A 79 -12.51 -6.03 -2.00
CA HIS A 79 -11.67 -7.09 -2.54
C HIS A 79 -11.54 -8.25 -1.54
N ASN A 80 -11.66 -9.49 -2.03
CA ASN A 80 -11.45 -10.70 -1.24
C ASN A 80 -9.96 -11.01 -1.02
N VAL A 81 -9.23 -10.03 -0.49
CA VAL A 81 -7.79 -10.11 -0.24
C VAL A 81 -7.52 -9.81 1.24
N SER A 82 -6.46 -10.40 1.79
CA SER A 82 -6.05 -10.17 3.17
C SER A 82 -5.72 -8.69 3.40
N LEU A 83 -6.08 -8.17 4.59
CA LEU A 83 -5.66 -6.84 5.02
C LEU A 83 -4.14 -6.69 5.00
N ARG A 84 -3.43 -7.76 5.39
CA ARG A 84 -1.97 -7.78 5.44
C ARG A 84 -1.34 -7.68 4.05
N THR A 85 -2.00 -8.21 3.02
CA THR A 85 -1.51 -8.13 1.64
C THR A 85 -1.68 -6.73 1.09
N ILE A 86 -2.84 -6.10 1.33
CA ILE A 86 -3.08 -4.70 0.97
C ILE A 86 -2.08 -3.80 1.71
N GLN A 87 -1.90 -4.03 3.01
CA GLN A 87 -0.91 -3.29 3.80
C GLN A 87 0.49 -3.42 3.20
N ARG A 88 0.98 -4.64 2.95
CA ARG A 88 2.29 -4.85 2.30
C ARG A 88 2.40 -4.14 0.96
N LYS A 89 1.34 -4.16 0.15
CA LYS A 89 1.37 -3.49 -1.16
C LYS A 89 1.44 -1.97 -1.01
N ILE A 90 0.65 -1.38 -0.12
CA ILE A 90 0.74 0.05 0.20
C ILE A 90 2.14 0.41 0.73
N LYS A 91 2.74 -0.46 1.56
CA LYS A 91 4.09 -0.26 2.10
C LYS A 91 5.21 -0.33 1.07
N THR A 92 4.94 -0.87 -0.11
CA THR A 92 5.93 -1.06 -1.19
C THR A 92 5.62 -0.17 -2.38
N MET A 93 4.68 0.77 -2.21
CA MET A 93 4.38 1.76 -3.23
C MET A 93 5.40 2.88 -3.14
N ASP A 94 6.18 3.02 -4.20
CA ASP A 94 6.98 4.20 -4.46
C ASP A 94 6.14 5.23 -5.20
N PHE A 95 6.22 6.47 -4.74
CA PHE A 95 5.58 7.61 -5.38
C PHE A 95 6.65 8.45 -6.05
N THR A 96 6.48 8.74 -7.32
CA THR A 96 7.35 9.62 -8.09
C THR A 96 6.48 10.60 -8.84
N ASP A 97 6.90 11.85 -8.87
CA ASP A 97 6.22 12.88 -9.65
C ASP A 97 7.16 14.04 -9.98
N GLU A 98 6.76 14.80 -10.99
CA GLU A 98 7.41 16.03 -11.41
C GLU A 98 6.52 17.22 -11.07
N LYS A 99 7.11 18.23 -10.44
CA LYS A 99 6.38 19.44 -10.10
C LYS A 99 7.13 20.69 -10.54
N LYS A 100 6.40 21.55 -11.24
CA LYS A 100 6.84 22.90 -11.56
C LYS A 100 6.49 23.86 -10.41
N PHE A 101 7.50 24.49 -9.85
CA PHE A 101 7.36 25.57 -8.87
C PHE A 101 7.65 26.92 -9.56
N SER A 102 6.67 27.81 -9.54
CA SER A 102 6.81 29.18 -10.02
C SER A 102 7.24 30.08 -8.86
N VAL A 103 8.10 31.07 -9.13
CA VAL A 103 8.56 32.02 -8.10
C VAL A 103 7.41 32.87 -7.54
N ASP A 104 6.48 33.29 -8.40
CA ASP A 104 5.40 34.22 -8.05
C ASP A 104 4.17 33.54 -7.39
N GLY A 105 4.16 32.21 -7.31
CA GLY A 105 2.98 31.45 -6.89
C GLY A 105 1.82 31.54 -7.89
N PRO A 106 0.68 30.86 -7.61
CA PRO A 106 -0.48 30.86 -8.50
C PRO A 106 -1.28 32.17 -8.47
N ASP A 107 -1.24 32.88 -7.34
CA ASP A 107 -2.16 34.00 -7.10
C ASP A 107 -1.51 35.38 -7.34
N ASN A 108 -0.20 35.44 -7.60
CA ASN A 108 0.58 36.69 -7.77
C ASN A 108 0.31 37.75 -6.67
N LEU A 109 -0.13 37.34 -5.48
CA LEU A 109 -0.48 38.24 -4.37
C LEU A 109 0.74 38.78 -3.62
N ARG A 110 1.96 38.42 -4.03
CA ARG A 110 3.19 38.99 -3.49
C ARG A 110 3.48 40.32 -4.18
N SER A 111 3.42 41.42 -3.42
CA SER A 111 3.97 42.70 -3.84
C SER A 111 5.47 42.72 -3.53
N TYR A 112 6.31 42.71 -4.56
CA TYR A 112 7.76 42.94 -4.42
C TYR A 112 8.12 44.43 -4.39
N GLN A 113 7.12 45.32 -4.48
CA GLN A 113 7.32 46.76 -4.46
C GLN A 113 7.49 47.26 -3.02
N LYS A 114 8.62 47.91 -2.75
CA LYS A 114 8.96 48.54 -1.46
C LYS A 114 8.15 49.81 -1.18
N ASN A 115 7.50 50.37 -2.20
CA ASN A 115 6.76 51.63 -2.11
C ASN A 115 5.27 51.36 -2.31
N ASP A 116 4.40 51.99 -1.51
CA ASP A 116 2.92 51.86 -1.51
C ASP A 116 2.22 52.41 -2.77
N VAL A 117 2.91 52.39 -3.92
CA VAL A 117 2.30 52.75 -5.20
C VAL A 117 1.50 51.53 -5.67
N ALA A 118 0.18 51.58 -5.49
CA ALA A 118 -0.73 50.55 -5.93
C ALA A 118 -0.65 50.36 -7.46
N THR A 119 0.16 49.41 -7.90
CA THR A 119 0.11 48.93 -9.29
C THR A 119 -1.08 47.99 -9.43
N LEU A 120 -1.91 48.26 -10.43
CA LEU A 120 -3.11 47.49 -10.73
C LEU A 120 -2.68 46.12 -11.29
N ASN A 121 -2.44 45.16 -10.39
CA ASN A 121 -2.03 43.80 -10.74
C ASN A 121 -3.26 43.04 -11.25
N LEU A 122 -3.45 43.06 -12.58
CA LEU A 122 -4.43 42.20 -13.21
C LEU A 122 -4.08 40.73 -12.97
N PRO A 123 -5.07 39.86 -12.69
CA PRO A 123 -4.82 38.44 -12.49
C PRO A 123 -4.23 37.83 -13.76
N LYS A 124 -2.96 37.43 -13.71
CA LYS A 124 -2.26 36.73 -14.80
C LYS A 124 -2.10 35.27 -14.45
N ARG A 125 -2.45 34.38 -15.39
CA ARG A 125 -2.30 32.92 -15.23
C ARG A 125 -0.83 32.45 -15.18
N LYS A 126 0.12 33.26 -15.64
CA LYS A 126 1.56 32.96 -15.58
C LYS A 126 2.30 34.22 -15.13
N GLY A 127 3.02 34.10 -14.02
CA GLY A 127 4.03 35.07 -13.61
C GLY A 127 5.11 35.23 -14.69
N LYS A 128 5.73 36.41 -14.76
CA LYS A 128 6.90 36.62 -15.63
C LYS A 128 8.14 35.98 -15.02
N ASP A 129 8.15 35.77 -13.70
CA ASP A 129 9.33 35.30 -13.03
C ASP A 129 9.49 33.80 -13.24
N GLY A 130 10.75 33.39 -13.29
CA GLY A 130 11.15 32.05 -13.70
C GLY A 130 10.48 30.92 -12.91
N SER A 131 10.77 29.70 -13.33
CA SER A 131 10.22 28.51 -12.71
C SER A 131 11.28 27.43 -12.61
N ILE A 132 11.21 26.64 -11.55
CA ILE A 132 12.04 25.46 -11.36
C ILE A 132 11.15 24.22 -11.50
N MET A 133 11.61 23.25 -12.28
CA MET A 133 11.03 21.92 -12.32
C MET A 133 11.82 21.04 -11.35
N VAL A 134 11.09 20.29 -10.53
CA VAL A 134 11.64 19.45 -9.48
C VAL A 134 11.06 18.05 -9.65
N PHE A 135 11.93 17.05 -9.60
CA PHE A 135 11.55 15.66 -9.51
C PHE A 135 11.59 15.21 -8.06
N GLY A 136 10.50 14.58 -7.60
CA GLY A 136 10.39 14.03 -6.26
C GLY A 136 10.14 12.53 -6.29
N CYS A 137 10.83 11.78 -5.43
CA CYS A 137 10.56 10.37 -5.16
C CYS A 137 10.34 10.17 -3.66
N MET A 138 9.21 9.60 -3.28
CA MET A 138 8.91 9.24 -1.90
C MET A 138 8.81 7.72 -1.77
N VAL A 139 9.60 7.18 -0.85
CA VAL A 139 9.55 5.77 -0.44
C VAL A 139 8.76 5.68 0.85
N TYR A 140 7.97 4.63 1.01
CA TYR A 140 7.21 4.36 2.23
C TYR A 140 8.16 4.06 3.41
N LEU A 141 8.69 5.11 4.06
CA LEU A 141 9.45 5.10 5.34
C LEU A 141 9.96 6.52 5.68
N ASP A 142 9.17 7.56 5.37
CA ASP A 142 9.48 8.98 5.61
C ASP A 142 10.75 9.51 4.92
N LYS A 143 11.26 8.79 3.91
CA LYS A 143 12.39 9.24 3.10
C LYS A 143 11.89 9.77 1.77
N PHE A 144 12.30 10.99 1.47
CA PHE A 144 12.04 11.64 0.20
C PHE A 144 13.38 11.96 -0.49
N TYR A 145 13.39 11.81 -1.80
CA TYR A 145 14.44 12.26 -2.68
C TYR A 145 13.88 13.40 -3.52
N LEU A 146 14.62 14.50 -3.63
CA LEU A 146 14.20 15.68 -4.36
C LEU A 146 15.38 16.23 -5.15
N THR A 147 15.21 16.42 -6.45
CA THR A 147 16.27 16.95 -7.32
C THR A 147 15.70 17.92 -8.34
N LYS A 148 16.51 18.90 -8.73
CA LYS A 148 16.15 19.87 -9.77
C LYS A 148 16.35 19.21 -11.12
N ILE A 149 15.39 19.41 -12.02
CA ILE A 149 15.41 18.85 -13.36
C ILE A 149 15.28 19.93 -14.43
N SER A 150 15.69 19.58 -15.64
CA SER A 150 15.43 20.39 -16.83
C SER A 150 13.92 20.49 -17.08
N SER A 151 13.45 21.65 -17.54
CA SER A 151 12.04 21.85 -17.87
C SER A 151 11.58 21.13 -19.13
N ARG A 152 12.54 20.65 -19.95
CA ARG A 152 12.30 19.89 -21.18
C ARG A 152 13.08 18.58 -21.13
N MET A 153 12.98 17.85 -20.02
CA MET A 153 13.64 16.56 -19.89
C MET A 153 13.12 15.59 -20.95
N ASN A 154 14.04 14.94 -21.66
CA ASN A 154 13.69 13.88 -22.60
C ASN A 154 13.69 12.50 -21.90
N SER A 155 13.30 11.45 -22.63
CA SER A 155 13.28 10.08 -22.10
C SER A 155 14.65 9.60 -21.64
N ASP A 156 15.72 10.00 -22.33
CA ASP A 156 17.07 9.49 -22.09
C ASP A 156 17.69 10.12 -20.84
N GLU A 157 17.49 11.42 -20.65
CA GLU A 157 17.80 12.14 -19.41
C GLU A 157 17.02 11.57 -18.23
N TYR A 158 15.75 11.22 -18.43
CA TYR A 158 14.92 10.59 -17.41
C TYR A 158 15.44 9.19 -17.05
N ILE A 159 15.77 8.35 -18.04
CA ILE A 159 16.37 7.04 -17.80
C ILE A 159 17.69 7.19 -17.07
N LYS A 160 18.54 8.14 -17.47
CA LYS A 160 19.80 8.43 -16.81
C LYS A 160 19.56 8.80 -15.34
N LEU A 161 18.66 9.73 -15.06
CA LEU A 161 18.25 10.14 -13.71
C LEU A 161 17.82 8.93 -12.86
N LEU A 162 16.97 8.06 -13.43
CA LEU A 162 16.51 6.86 -12.74
C LEU A 162 17.67 5.93 -12.38
N VAL A 163 18.57 5.66 -13.32
CA VAL A 163 19.67 4.73 -13.16
C VAL A 163 20.75 5.28 -12.21
N THR A 164 21.07 6.57 -12.32
CA THR A 164 22.19 7.17 -11.57
C THR A 164 21.80 7.63 -10.18
N GLU A 165 20.58 8.11 -9.97
CA GLU A 165 20.17 8.73 -8.71
C GLU A 165 19.10 7.90 -7.99
N ILE A 166 18.02 7.54 -8.69
CA ILE A 166 16.84 6.94 -8.05
C ILE A 166 17.08 5.49 -7.64
N PHE A 167 17.58 4.62 -8.53
CA PHE A 167 17.79 3.22 -8.18
C PHE A 167 18.80 3.02 -7.04
N PRO A 168 19.94 3.73 -6.99
CA PRO A 168 20.82 3.68 -5.83
C PRO A 168 20.13 4.16 -4.54
N PHE A 169 19.37 5.25 -4.62
CA PHE A 169 18.59 5.74 -3.48
C PHE A 169 17.59 4.68 -2.98
N LEU A 170 16.84 4.04 -3.87
CA LEU A 170 15.91 2.97 -3.50
C LEU A 170 16.65 1.77 -2.88
N LYS A 171 17.75 1.33 -3.49
CA LYS A 171 18.54 0.17 -3.03
C LYS A 171 19.12 0.37 -1.62
N ASN A 172 19.55 1.58 -1.30
CA ASN A 172 20.09 1.93 0.02
C ASN A 172 18.99 2.00 1.09
N ASN A 173 17.74 2.24 0.70
CA ASN A 173 16.61 2.41 1.61
C ASN A 173 15.76 1.15 1.80
N ILE A 174 15.87 0.15 0.91
CA ILE A 174 15.28 -1.17 1.09
C ILE A 174 16.10 -1.93 2.15
N LYS A 175 15.45 -2.36 3.23
CA LYS A 175 16.09 -3.16 4.31
C LYS A 175 16.71 -4.44 3.72
N ALA A 176 17.88 -4.83 4.21
CA ALA A 176 18.67 -5.95 3.70
C ALA A 176 17.88 -7.27 3.53
N GLY A 177 16.88 -7.53 4.39
CA GLY A 177 16.04 -8.73 4.34
C GLY A 177 14.94 -8.76 3.26
N GLU A 178 14.72 -7.67 2.51
CA GLU A 178 13.76 -7.62 1.38
C GLU A 178 14.44 -7.59 0.00
N ARG A 179 15.78 -7.56 -0.05
CA ARG A 179 16.57 -7.40 -1.29
C ARG A 179 16.41 -8.57 -2.27
N GLU A 180 16.27 -9.80 -1.77
CA GLU A 180 16.15 -11.03 -2.60
C GLU A 180 14.75 -11.26 -3.18
N LYS A 181 13.76 -10.42 -2.87
CA LYS A 181 12.36 -10.68 -3.24
C LYS A 181 11.86 -9.87 -4.44
N TYR A 182 12.60 -8.85 -4.83
CA TYR A 182 12.19 -7.88 -5.86
C TYR A 182 13.13 -7.87 -7.07
N TRP A 183 14.13 -8.74 -7.07
CA TRP A 183 15.13 -8.96 -8.12
C TRP A 183 15.42 -10.45 -8.20
#